data_AF-A0A838V3Z3-F1
#
_entry.id   AF-A0A838V3Z3-F1
#
_cell.length_a   1.000
_cell.length_b   1.000
_cell.length_c   1.000
_cell.angle_alpha   90.00
_cell.angle_beta   90.00
_cell.angle_gamma   90.00
#
_symmetry.space_group_name_H-M   'P 1'
#
loop_
_entity.id
_entity.type
_entity.pdbx_description
1 polymer ?
#
loop_
_entity_poly.entity_id
_entity_poly.type
_entity_poly.pdbx_seq_one_letter_code
_entity_poly.pdbx_strand_id
1 'polypeptide(L)'
;MTKERQLSGDKAQRIVDAMRDSVAQRGAAGSTFEHVAREAGVSRGLLHYYFGTKERLLVEVVRRDAELRIARLDEMLDRAKTVDDVLNGLVSSLTDMIENEPGFFLLLYELFSAGRRNPDIQHEVGQLFQRTRSHVGEVLRAKEKEGVLSLRFDAEAVVSYLFAVGDGFALQTLSDPGRDNSDALEAGAASARYLLVSE
;
A
#
# COMPACT_ATOMS: atom_id res chain seq x y z
N MET A 1 0.43 42.65 -6.41
CA MET A 1 1.50 41.64 -6.53
C MET A 1 1.76 41.01 -5.18
N THR A 2 1.18 39.83 -4.92
CA THR A 2 1.71 38.89 -3.91
C THR A 2 1.48 37.47 -4.42
N LYS A 3 2.58 36.75 -4.61
CA LYS A 3 2.74 35.59 -5.47
C LYS A 3 2.49 34.30 -4.68
N GLU A 4 1.28 34.15 -4.11
CA GLU A 4 1.05 33.19 -3.02
C GLU A 4 0.10 32.02 -3.34
N ARG A 5 -0.35 31.85 -4.59
CA ARG A 5 -1.49 30.95 -4.87
C ARG A 5 -1.27 29.78 -5.82
N GLN A 6 -0.04 29.39 -6.14
CA GLN A 6 0.21 28.28 -7.10
C GLN A 6 1.52 27.48 -6.92
N LEU A 7 2.32 27.73 -5.87
CA LEU A 7 3.68 27.16 -5.71
C LEU A 7 3.78 25.95 -4.76
N SER A 8 2.67 25.33 -4.34
CA SER A 8 2.63 24.41 -3.17
C SER A 8 2.41 22.91 -3.45
N GLY A 9 2.07 22.49 -4.68
CA GLY A 9 1.91 21.06 -5.01
C GLY A 9 3.22 20.40 -5.44
N ASP A 10 3.91 21.02 -6.39
CA ASP A 10 5.16 20.52 -6.98
C ASP A 10 6.28 20.31 -5.95
N LYS A 11 6.43 21.23 -4.99
CA LYS A 11 7.44 21.11 -3.93
C LYS A 11 7.13 20.00 -2.94
N ALA A 12 5.88 19.86 -2.51
CA ALA A 12 5.47 18.77 -1.64
C ALA A 12 5.70 17.43 -2.35
N GLN A 13 5.36 17.36 -3.64
CA GLN A 13 5.56 16.16 -4.45
C GLN A 13 7.03 15.77 -4.55
N ARG A 14 7.91 16.74 -4.87
CA ARG A 14 9.37 16.55 -4.89
C ARG A 14 9.94 16.07 -3.55
N ILE A 15 9.39 16.54 -2.43
CA ILE A 15 9.82 16.09 -1.10
C ILE A 15 9.41 14.63 -0.88
N VAL A 16 8.19 14.24 -1.27
CA VAL A 16 7.73 12.84 -1.19
C VAL A 16 8.57 11.95 -2.10
N ASP A 17 8.87 12.38 -3.33
CA ASP A 17 9.77 11.67 -4.26
C ASP A 17 11.16 11.46 -3.67
N ALA A 18 11.78 12.53 -3.16
CA ALA A 18 13.10 12.43 -2.52
C ALA A 18 13.08 11.55 -1.27
N MET A 19 12.00 11.57 -0.48
CA MET A 19 11.88 10.65 0.65
C MET A 19 11.79 9.21 0.17
N ARG A 20 10.96 8.93 -0.84
CA ARG A 20 10.80 7.58 -1.41
C ARG A 20 12.15 7.04 -1.92
N ASP A 21 12.89 7.84 -2.68
CA ASP A 21 14.20 7.45 -3.22
C ASP A 21 15.23 7.25 -2.09
N SER A 22 15.21 8.12 -1.09
CA SER A 22 16.07 7.98 0.07
C SER A 22 15.78 6.71 0.87
N VAL A 23 14.51 6.35 1.04
CA VAL A 23 14.10 5.10 1.72
C VAL A 23 14.56 3.89 0.93
N ALA A 24 14.40 3.90 -0.40
CA ALA A 24 14.84 2.82 -1.27
C ALA A 24 16.37 2.61 -1.21
N GLN A 25 17.15 3.69 -1.10
CA GLN A 25 18.61 3.62 -1.09
C GLN A 25 19.21 3.35 0.30
N ARG A 26 18.59 3.86 1.37
CA ARG A 26 19.22 3.96 2.70
C ARG A 26 18.42 3.29 3.81
N GLY A 27 17.24 2.75 3.48
CA GLY A 27 16.24 2.33 4.45
C GLY A 27 15.62 3.52 5.17
N ALA A 28 14.42 3.34 5.72
CA ALA A 28 13.72 4.43 6.36
C ALA A 28 14.48 4.95 7.59
N ALA A 29 15.15 4.12 8.40
CA ALA A 29 16.04 4.58 9.47
C ALA A 29 17.14 5.55 8.99
N GLY A 30 17.79 5.27 7.85
CA GLY A 30 18.87 6.07 7.27
C GLY A 30 18.42 7.36 6.58
N SER A 31 17.13 7.48 6.24
CA SER A 31 16.57 8.69 5.62
C SER A 31 16.36 9.80 6.64
N THR A 32 17.03 10.95 6.46
CA THR A 32 16.86 12.13 7.33
C THR A 32 16.27 13.31 6.57
N PHE A 33 15.59 14.22 7.28
CA PHE A 33 15.07 15.47 6.69
C PHE A 33 16.16 16.32 6.03
N GLU A 34 17.38 16.33 6.57
CA GLU A 34 18.49 17.05 5.96
C GLU A 34 18.84 16.48 4.59
N HIS A 35 18.93 15.16 4.53
CA HIS A 35 19.22 14.43 3.32
C HIS A 35 18.14 14.66 2.25
N VAL A 36 16.87 14.50 2.65
CA VAL A 36 15.71 14.68 1.76
C VAL A 36 15.57 16.12 1.29
N ALA A 37 15.81 17.11 2.16
CA ALA A 37 15.76 18.51 1.77
C ALA A 37 16.78 18.83 0.67
N ARG A 38 18.00 18.27 0.79
CA ARG A 38 19.05 18.41 -0.21
C ARG A 38 18.66 17.77 -1.55
N GLU A 39 18.19 16.51 -1.54
CA GLU A 39 17.75 15.82 -2.76
C GLU A 39 16.54 16.49 -3.40
N ALA A 40 15.56 16.89 -2.60
CA ALA A 40 14.38 17.60 -3.06
C ALA A 40 14.67 19.07 -3.44
N GLY A 41 15.88 19.59 -3.26
CA GLY A 41 16.26 20.97 -3.59
C GLY A 41 15.44 22.04 -2.85
N VAL A 42 15.13 21.80 -1.57
CA VAL A 42 14.32 22.69 -0.71
C VAL A 42 15.01 22.91 0.65
N SER A 43 14.51 23.84 1.46
CA SER A 43 15.01 24.03 2.82
C SER A 43 14.40 22.99 3.78
N ARG A 44 15.16 22.61 4.81
CA ARG A 44 14.66 21.74 5.90
C ARG A 44 13.42 22.31 6.59
N GLY A 45 13.34 23.64 6.72
CA GLY A 45 12.16 24.31 7.27
C GLY A 45 10.89 24.04 6.46
N LEU A 46 11.01 23.85 5.15
CA LEU A 46 9.88 23.55 4.28
C LEU A 46 9.34 22.13 4.50
N LEU A 47 10.20 21.16 4.81
CA LEU A 47 9.77 19.80 5.17
C LEU A 47 8.99 19.79 6.48
N HIS A 48 9.48 20.50 7.50
CA HIS A 48 8.76 20.65 8.75
C HIS A 48 7.43 21.39 8.57
N TYR A 49 7.38 22.40 7.69
CA TYR A 49 6.15 23.11 7.37
C TYR A 49 5.09 22.20 6.74
N TYR A 50 5.47 21.38 5.74
CA TYR A 50 4.51 20.52 5.04
C TYR A 50 4.14 19.25 5.80
N PHE A 51 5.11 18.60 6.44
CA PHE A 51 4.94 17.24 6.95
C PHE A 51 5.10 17.16 8.48
N GLY A 52 5.69 18.16 9.12
CA GLY A 52 5.93 18.16 10.57
C GLY A 52 7.05 17.22 10.99
N THR A 53 6.84 15.90 10.87
CA THR A 53 7.79 14.86 11.26
C THR A 53 8.18 13.95 10.09
N LYS A 54 9.27 13.20 10.27
CA LYS A 54 9.74 12.20 9.30
C LYS A 54 8.70 11.10 9.09
N GLU A 55 8.06 10.64 10.15
CA GLU A 55 7.07 9.58 10.11
C GLU A 55 5.83 10.02 9.34
N ARG A 56 5.40 11.29 9.47
CA ARG A 56 4.31 11.84 8.64
C ARG A 56 4.70 11.94 7.17
N LEU A 57 5.95 12.29 6.85
CA LEU A 57 6.41 12.23 5.46
C LEU A 57 6.46 10.79 4.93
N LEU A 58 6.85 9.81 5.75
CA LEU A 58 6.80 8.39 5.40
C LEU A 58 5.36 7.90 5.15
N VAL A 59 4.40 8.37 5.94
CA VAL A 59 2.96 8.11 5.68
C VAL A 59 2.57 8.60 4.30
N GLU A 60 3.00 9.79 3.88
CA GLU A 60 2.70 10.31 2.53
C GLU A 60 3.35 9.48 1.42
N VAL A 61 4.58 8.98 1.66
CA VAL A 61 5.23 8.03 0.75
C VAL A 61 4.36 6.78 0.59
N VAL A 62 3.99 6.11 1.70
CA VAL A 62 3.15 4.89 1.65
C VAL A 62 1.79 5.17 1.04
N ARG A 63 1.18 6.31 1.33
CA ARG A 63 -0.12 6.69 0.77
C ARG A 63 -0.08 6.77 -0.75
N ARG A 64 0.89 7.49 -1.31
CA ARG A 64 1.05 7.59 -2.76
C ARG A 64 1.34 6.22 -3.39
N ASP A 65 2.18 5.44 -2.72
CA ASP A 65 2.53 4.10 -3.13
C ASP A 65 1.32 3.15 -3.10
N ALA A 66 0.40 3.32 -2.15
CA ALA A 66 -0.86 2.60 -2.09
C ALA A 66 -1.82 3.06 -3.20
N GLU A 67 -1.93 4.36 -3.47
CA GLU A 67 -2.76 4.90 -4.55
C GLU A 67 -2.35 4.35 -5.93
N LEU A 68 -1.05 4.28 -6.22
CA LEU A 68 -0.53 3.68 -7.45
C LEU A 68 -0.84 2.17 -7.54
N ARG A 69 -0.83 1.47 -6.41
CA ARG A 69 -1.16 0.04 -6.34
C ARG A 69 -2.66 -0.21 -6.52
N ILE A 70 -3.48 0.62 -5.89
CA ILE A 70 -4.94 0.61 -6.07
C ILE A 70 -5.27 0.83 -7.55
N ALA A 71 -4.66 1.83 -8.19
CA ALA A 71 -4.90 2.08 -9.62
C ALA A 71 -4.52 0.87 -10.50
N ARG A 72 -3.37 0.22 -10.24
CA ARG A 72 -2.97 -1.02 -10.93
C ARG A 72 -3.97 -2.17 -10.69
N LEU A 73 -4.46 -2.30 -9.46
CA LEU A 73 -5.46 -3.29 -9.10
C LEU A 73 -6.79 -3.03 -9.80
N ASP A 74 -7.25 -1.78 -9.85
CA ASP A 74 -8.47 -1.36 -10.53
C ASP A 74 -8.40 -1.69 -12.03
N GLU A 75 -7.29 -1.34 -12.71
CA GLU A 75 -7.11 -1.65 -14.13
C GLU A 75 -7.16 -3.15 -14.41
N MET A 76 -6.60 -3.97 -13.51
CA MET A 76 -6.65 -5.42 -13.60
C MET A 76 -8.07 -5.94 -13.38
N LEU A 77 -8.75 -5.49 -12.32
CA LEU A 77 -10.10 -5.92 -11.99
C LEU A 77 -11.08 -5.52 -13.11
N ASP A 78 -10.99 -4.31 -13.66
CA ASP A 78 -11.84 -3.87 -14.78
C ASP A 78 -11.81 -4.84 -15.97
N ARG A 79 -10.64 -5.42 -16.24
CA ARG A 79 -10.45 -6.40 -17.33
C ARG A 79 -10.93 -7.81 -16.97
N ALA A 80 -11.03 -8.15 -15.68
CA ALA A 80 -11.47 -9.46 -15.22
C ALA A 80 -12.91 -9.75 -15.65
N LYS A 81 -13.11 -10.95 -16.22
CA LYS A 81 -14.41 -11.47 -16.69
C LYS A 81 -14.85 -12.72 -15.95
N THR A 82 -13.94 -13.36 -15.24
CA THR A 82 -14.19 -14.55 -14.44
C THR A 82 -13.58 -14.40 -13.04
N VAL A 83 -14.03 -15.22 -12.08
CA VAL A 83 -13.39 -15.29 -10.76
C VAL A 83 -11.93 -15.72 -10.85
N ASP A 84 -11.57 -16.53 -11.85
CA ASP A 84 -10.19 -16.96 -12.07
C ASP A 84 -9.30 -15.78 -12.49
N ASP A 85 -9.80 -14.86 -13.31
CA ASP A 85 -9.08 -13.62 -13.65
C ASP A 85 -8.80 -12.78 -12.40
N VAL A 86 -9.79 -12.64 -11.52
CA VAL A 86 -9.66 -11.90 -10.26
C VAL A 86 -8.62 -12.56 -9.36
N LEU A 87 -8.70 -13.88 -9.17
CA LEU A 87 -7.74 -14.63 -8.34
C LEU A 87 -6.31 -14.54 -8.88
N ASN A 88 -6.13 -14.75 -10.18
CA ASN A 88 -4.82 -14.65 -10.82
C ASN A 88 -4.24 -13.24 -10.68
N GLY A 89 -5.07 -12.20 -10.83
CA GLY A 89 -4.65 -10.82 -10.64
C GLY A 89 -4.25 -10.49 -9.21
N LEU A 90 -5.01 -10.96 -8.20
CA LEU A 90 -4.66 -10.79 -6.80
C LEU A 90 -3.36 -11.50 -6.43
N VAL A 91 -3.19 -12.75 -6.86
CA VAL A 91 -1.97 -13.53 -6.63
C VAL A 91 -0.77 -12.87 -7.31
N SER A 92 -0.89 -12.52 -8.58
CA SER A 92 0.20 -11.90 -9.35
C SER A 92 0.60 -10.54 -8.77
N SER A 93 -0.39 -9.74 -8.33
CA SER A 93 -0.13 -8.45 -7.68
C SER A 93 0.63 -8.64 -6.36
N LEU A 94 0.23 -9.61 -5.53
CA LEU A 94 0.92 -9.90 -4.28
C LEU A 94 2.37 -10.37 -4.52
N THR A 95 2.58 -11.32 -5.43
CA THR A 95 3.93 -11.85 -5.72
C THR A 95 4.83 -10.78 -6.32
N ASP A 96 4.33 -9.98 -7.27
CA ASP A 96 5.09 -8.88 -7.88
C ASP A 96 5.52 -7.85 -6.83
N MET A 97 4.63 -7.49 -5.89
CA MET A 97 4.98 -6.57 -4.80
C MET A 97 6.06 -7.14 -3.88
N ILE A 98 6.06 -8.44 -3.63
CA ILE A 98 7.07 -9.08 -2.77
C ILE A 98 8.42 -9.17 -3.49
N GLU A 99 8.42 -9.57 -4.76
CA GLU A 99 9.63 -9.84 -5.52
C GLU A 99 10.28 -8.56 -6.05
N ASN A 100 9.49 -7.63 -6.58
CA ASN A 100 9.99 -6.48 -7.32
C ASN A 100 9.86 -5.16 -6.54
N GLU A 101 8.97 -5.08 -5.55
CA GLU A 101 8.71 -3.85 -4.78
C GLU A 101 8.63 -4.03 -3.25
N PRO A 102 9.53 -4.81 -2.60
CA PRO A 102 9.38 -5.19 -1.18
C PRO A 102 9.42 -3.98 -0.22
N GLY A 103 9.96 -2.85 -0.67
CA GLY A 103 10.06 -1.61 0.10
C GLY A 103 8.73 -1.10 0.65
N PHE A 104 7.60 -1.38 -0.03
CA PHE A 104 6.28 -1.02 0.47
C PHE A 104 5.93 -1.72 1.79
N PHE A 105 6.10 -3.04 1.85
CA PHE A 105 5.83 -3.82 3.06
C PHE A 105 6.78 -3.44 4.19
N LEU A 106 8.07 -3.28 3.90
CA LEU A 106 9.05 -2.86 4.89
C LEU A 106 8.68 -1.51 5.53
N LEU A 107 8.27 -0.55 4.70
CA LEU A 107 7.87 0.76 5.19
C LEU A 107 6.55 0.71 5.99
N LEU A 108 5.60 -0.12 5.55
CA LEU A 108 4.35 -0.35 6.29
C LEU A 108 4.61 -0.96 7.68
N TYR A 109 5.54 -1.91 7.80
CA TYR A 109 5.94 -2.50 9.09
C TYR A 109 6.64 -1.48 10.01
N GLU A 110 7.48 -0.60 9.44
CA GLU A 110 8.10 0.47 10.21
C GLU A 110 7.06 1.46 10.75
N LEU A 111 6.10 1.87 9.91
CA LEU A 111 5.00 2.76 10.33
C LEU A 111 4.09 2.11 11.35
N PHE A 112 3.81 0.81 11.23
CA PHE A 112 3.09 0.04 12.25
C PHE A 112 3.82 0.12 13.61
N SER A 113 5.13 -0.13 13.63
CA SER A 113 5.95 -0.04 14.84
C SER A 113 6.01 1.38 15.41
N ALA A 114 6.12 2.39 14.55
CA ALA A 114 6.11 3.80 14.93
C ALA A 114 4.76 4.21 15.56
N GLY A 115 3.65 3.77 14.97
CA GLY A 115 2.29 4.01 15.46
C GLY A 115 2.05 3.47 16.88
N ARG A 116 2.83 2.47 17.34
CA ARG A 116 2.74 1.98 18.73
C ARG A 116 3.15 2.99 19.79
N ARG A 117 3.95 3.99 19.39
CA ARG A 117 4.49 5.04 20.27
C ARG A 117 3.98 6.43 19.88
N ASN A 118 3.27 6.55 18.76
CA ASN A 118 2.78 7.81 18.22
C ASN A 118 1.32 7.66 17.72
N PRO A 119 0.33 8.17 18.49
CA PRO A 119 -1.08 8.09 18.13
C PRO A 119 -1.44 8.73 16.78
N ASP A 120 -0.74 9.79 16.38
CA ASP A 120 -0.99 10.46 15.09
C ASP A 120 -0.62 9.54 13.94
N ILE A 121 0.53 8.84 14.02
CA ILE A 121 0.95 7.88 13.01
C ILE A 121 0.02 6.66 12.99
N GLN A 122 -0.40 6.17 14.17
CA GLN A 122 -1.41 5.12 14.24
C GLN A 122 -2.69 5.52 13.51
N HIS A 123 -3.16 6.75 13.73
CA HIS A 123 -4.36 7.26 13.09
C HIS A 123 -4.22 7.32 11.56
N GLU A 124 -3.11 7.90 11.06
CA GLU A 124 -2.83 8.02 9.63
C GLU A 124 -2.73 6.66 8.92
N VAL A 125 -2.04 5.69 9.53
CA VAL A 125 -1.96 4.31 9.00
C VAL A 125 -3.34 3.64 9.03
N GLY A 126 -4.11 3.84 10.10
CA GLY A 126 -5.48 3.34 10.20
C GLY A 126 -6.38 3.89 9.07
N GLN A 127 -6.28 5.19 8.78
CA GLN A 127 -7.02 5.82 7.68
C GLN A 127 -6.59 5.30 6.31
N LEU A 128 -5.30 5.04 6.11
CA LEU A 128 -4.80 4.43 4.87
C LEU A 128 -5.45 3.06 4.64
N PHE A 129 -5.42 2.20 5.64
CA PHE A 129 -6.03 0.88 5.57
C PHE A 129 -7.55 0.96 5.36
N GLN A 130 -8.24 1.89 6.05
CA GLN A 130 -9.68 2.08 5.88
C GLN A 130 -10.02 2.48 4.44
N ARG A 131 -9.35 3.50 3.89
CA ARG A 131 -9.62 3.96 2.51
C ARG A 131 -9.37 2.86 1.49
N THR A 132 -8.28 2.12 1.64
CA THR A 132 -7.94 1.02 0.75
C THR A 132 -8.99 -0.09 0.82
N ARG A 133 -9.42 -0.49 2.02
CA ARG A 133 -10.47 -1.51 2.20
C ARG A 133 -11.80 -1.10 1.59
N SER A 134 -12.24 0.13 1.85
CA SER A 134 -13.52 0.62 1.32
C SER A 134 -13.51 0.69 -0.21
N HIS A 135 -12.43 1.24 -0.80
CA HIS A 135 -12.28 1.30 -2.25
C HIS A 135 -12.30 -0.08 -2.91
N VAL A 136 -11.43 -0.99 -2.48
CA VAL A 136 -11.37 -2.35 -3.07
C VAL A 136 -12.68 -3.11 -2.81
N GLY A 137 -13.33 -2.88 -1.67
CA GLY A 137 -14.66 -3.43 -1.38
C GLY A 137 -15.73 -2.96 -2.36
N GLU A 138 -15.71 -1.68 -2.75
CA GLU A 138 -16.60 -1.14 -3.79
C GLU A 138 -16.34 -1.78 -5.16
N VAL A 139 -15.07 -1.99 -5.54
CA VAL A 139 -14.71 -2.66 -6.80
C VAL A 139 -15.18 -4.12 -6.80
N LEU A 140 -14.99 -4.86 -5.71
CA LEU A 140 -15.50 -6.24 -5.61
C LEU A 140 -17.04 -6.30 -5.67
N ARG A 141 -17.74 -5.35 -5.04
CA ARG A 141 -19.21 -5.24 -5.16
C ARG A 141 -19.65 -4.94 -6.59
N ALA A 142 -18.89 -4.16 -7.35
CA ALA A 142 -19.17 -3.92 -8.76
C ALA A 142 -19.03 -5.22 -9.57
N LYS A 143 -17.98 -6.01 -9.32
CA LYS A 143 -17.78 -7.32 -9.95
C LYS A 143 -18.83 -8.36 -9.59
N GLU A 144 -19.33 -8.32 -8.36
CA GLU A 144 -20.48 -9.12 -7.97
C GLU A 144 -21.75 -8.75 -8.76
N LYS A 145 -22.03 -7.46 -8.94
CA LYS A 145 -23.17 -6.98 -9.76
C LYS A 145 -23.03 -7.33 -11.24
N GLU A 146 -21.80 -7.42 -11.75
CA GLU A 146 -21.49 -7.89 -13.11
C GLU A 146 -21.67 -9.42 -13.27
N GLY A 147 -21.83 -10.17 -12.18
CA GLY A 147 -21.89 -11.63 -12.19
C GLY A 147 -20.53 -12.31 -12.38
N VAL A 148 -19.42 -11.57 -12.20
CA VAL A 148 -18.05 -12.09 -12.37
C VAL A 148 -17.64 -12.95 -11.17
N LEU A 149 -18.14 -12.61 -9.99
CA LEU A 149 -17.89 -13.30 -8.72
C LEU A 149 -19.14 -13.24 -7.84
N SER A 150 -19.15 -13.95 -6.72
CA SER A 150 -20.19 -13.84 -5.71
C SER A 150 -19.58 -13.93 -4.32
N LEU A 151 -19.64 -12.83 -3.57
CA LEU A 151 -18.99 -12.72 -2.27
C LEU A 151 -19.76 -13.52 -1.22
N ARG A 152 -19.06 -14.39 -0.50
CA ARG A 152 -19.66 -15.19 0.59
C ARG A 152 -19.93 -14.36 1.85
N PHE A 153 -19.24 -13.23 2.00
CA PHE A 153 -19.33 -12.32 3.15
C PHE A 153 -19.36 -10.87 2.65
N ASP A 154 -19.57 -9.90 3.56
CA ASP A 154 -19.47 -8.49 3.19
C ASP A 154 -18.11 -8.18 2.54
N ALA A 155 -18.15 -7.33 1.52
CA ALA A 155 -16.98 -7.01 0.71
C ALA A 155 -15.82 -6.43 1.53
N GLU A 156 -16.07 -5.55 2.50
CA GLU A 156 -14.99 -5.00 3.32
C GLU A 156 -14.38 -6.07 4.24
N ALA A 157 -15.19 -7.01 4.73
CA ALA A 157 -14.70 -8.15 5.51
C ALA A 157 -13.84 -9.09 4.66
N VAL A 158 -14.26 -9.38 3.42
CA VAL A 158 -13.46 -10.16 2.45
C VAL A 158 -12.12 -9.47 2.18
N VAL A 159 -12.13 -8.17 1.84
CA VAL A 159 -10.89 -7.42 1.59
C VAL A 159 -9.99 -7.37 2.82
N SER A 160 -10.56 -7.15 4.00
CA SER A 160 -9.81 -7.15 5.25
C SER A 160 -9.09 -8.48 5.49
N TYR A 161 -9.76 -9.60 5.23
CA TYR A 161 -9.15 -10.92 5.36
C TYR A 161 -8.06 -11.16 4.30
N LEU A 162 -8.34 -10.84 3.03
CA LEU A 162 -7.37 -11.00 1.94
C LEU A 162 -6.09 -10.18 2.19
N PHE A 163 -6.22 -8.95 2.69
CA PHE A 163 -5.07 -8.13 3.07
C PHE A 163 -4.31 -8.71 4.25
N ALA A 164 -5.01 -9.21 5.29
CA ALA A 164 -4.33 -9.84 6.42
C ALA A 164 -3.52 -11.08 6.00
N VAL A 165 -4.06 -11.90 5.10
CA VAL A 165 -3.35 -13.06 4.54
C VAL A 165 -2.17 -12.60 3.67
N GLY A 166 -2.36 -11.61 2.80
CA GLY A 166 -1.30 -11.05 1.94
C GLY A 166 -0.16 -10.43 2.74
N ASP A 167 -0.48 -9.59 3.74
CA ASP A 167 0.49 -8.95 4.63
C ASP A 167 1.29 -10.00 5.42
N GLY A 168 0.62 -11.05 5.92
CA GLY A 168 1.25 -12.15 6.64
C GLY A 168 2.11 -13.05 5.74
N PHE A 169 1.71 -13.22 4.48
CA PHE A 169 2.48 -13.96 3.48
C PHE A 169 3.74 -13.18 3.08
N ALA A 170 3.61 -11.87 2.83
CA ALA A 170 4.75 -10.98 2.56
C ALA A 170 5.73 -10.95 3.74
N LEU A 171 5.22 -10.84 4.98
CA LEU A 171 6.06 -10.82 6.18
C LEU A 171 6.92 -12.07 6.29
N GLN A 172 6.32 -13.25 6.10
CA GLN A 172 7.03 -14.53 6.19
C GLN A 172 8.03 -14.71 5.04
N THR A 173 7.63 -14.39 3.80
CA THR A 173 8.49 -14.52 2.62
C THR A 173 9.71 -13.60 2.70
N LEU A 174 9.52 -12.35 3.14
CA LEU A 174 10.62 -11.40 3.31
C LEU A 174 11.51 -11.72 4.51
N SER A 175 11.01 -12.46 5.50
CA SER A 175 11.78 -12.88 6.68
C SER A 175 12.61 -14.14 6.41
N ASP A 176 12.17 -15.01 5.50
CA ASP A 176 12.83 -16.26 5.14
C ASP A 176 12.81 -16.47 3.61
N PRO A 177 13.63 -15.73 2.85
CA PRO A 177 13.58 -15.73 1.39
C PRO A 177 14.03 -17.05 0.75
N GLY A 178 14.65 -17.96 1.51
CA GLY A 178 15.07 -19.28 1.04
C GLY A 178 13.97 -20.34 1.15
N ARG A 179 12.85 -20.03 1.80
CA ARG A 179 11.74 -20.96 2.01
C ARG A 179 10.89 -21.09 0.75
N ASP A 180 10.56 -22.33 0.40
CA ASP A 180 9.50 -22.61 -0.57
C ASP A 180 8.13 -22.26 0.04
N ASN A 181 7.45 -21.29 -0.58
CA ASN A 181 6.13 -20.80 -0.16
C ASN A 181 5.00 -21.24 -1.11
N SER A 182 5.27 -22.18 -2.02
CA SER A 182 4.29 -22.63 -3.03
C SER A 182 3.00 -23.16 -2.39
N ASP A 183 3.11 -24.07 -1.42
CA ASP A 183 1.94 -24.62 -0.71
C ASP A 183 1.16 -23.54 0.06
N ALA A 184 1.86 -22.56 0.63
CA ALA A 184 1.23 -21.46 1.36
C ALA A 184 0.48 -20.51 0.40
N LEU A 185 1.03 -20.27 -0.79
CA LEU A 185 0.39 -19.47 -1.82
C LEU A 185 -0.85 -20.19 -2.37
N GLU A 186 -0.77 -21.50 -2.59
CA GLU A 186 -1.91 -22.33 -3.00
C GLU A 186 -3.04 -22.30 -1.95
N ALA A 187 -2.70 -22.46 -0.67
CA ALA A 187 -3.67 -22.35 0.42
C ALA A 187 -4.33 -20.96 0.49
N GLY A 188 -3.56 -19.90 0.25
CA GLY A 188 -4.05 -18.53 0.14
C GLY A 188 -5.03 -18.35 -1.03
N ALA A 189 -4.68 -18.86 -2.21
CA ALA A 189 -5.52 -18.79 -3.41
C ALA A 189 -6.83 -19.60 -3.23
N ALA A 190 -6.77 -20.79 -2.62
CA ALA A 190 -7.94 -21.60 -2.31
C ALA A 190 -8.87 -20.88 -1.32
N SER A 191 -8.30 -20.23 -0.29
CA SER A 191 -9.05 -19.43 0.68
C SER A 191 -9.72 -18.22 0.00
N ALA A 192 -8.99 -17.53 -0.88
CA ALA A 192 -9.54 -16.43 -1.66
C ALA A 192 -10.70 -16.89 -2.57
N ARG A 193 -10.56 -18.04 -3.24
CA ARG A 193 -11.63 -18.61 -4.07
C ARG A 193 -12.90 -18.86 -3.26
N TYR A 194 -12.78 -19.44 -2.07
CA TYR A 194 -13.92 -19.68 -1.19
C TYR A 194 -14.67 -18.39 -0.80
N LEU A 195 -13.95 -17.28 -0.65
CA LEU A 195 -14.52 -15.98 -0.32
C LEU A 195 -15.21 -15.30 -1.51
N LEU A 196 -14.70 -15.54 -2.72
CA LEU A 196 -15.16 -14.91 -3.97
C LEU A 196 -16.22 -15.74 -4.72
N VAL A 197 -16.56 -16.94 -4.22
CA VAL A 197 -17.59 -17.82 -4.80
C VAL A 197 -18.53 -18.30 -3.71
N SER A 198 -19.74 -17.75 -3.68
CA SER A 198 -20.89 -18.36 -2.98
C SER A 198 -21.52 -19.46 -3.86
N GLU A 199 -22.05 -20.50 -3.22
CA GLU A 199 -22.79 -21.59 -3.88
C GLU A 199 -24.24 -21.18 -4.17
#